data_AF-A0A918R8V2-F1
#
_entry.id   AF-A0A918R8V2-F1
#
_cell.length_a   1.000
_cell.length_b   1.000
_cell.length_c   1.000
_cell.angle_alpha   90.00
_cell.angle_beta   90.00
_cell.angle_gamma   90.00
#
_symmetry.space_group_name_H-M   'P 1'
#
loop_
_entity.id
_entity.type
_entity.pdbx_description
1 polymer ?
#
loop_
_entity_poly.entity_id
_entity_poly.type
_entity_poly.pdbx_seq_one_letter_code
_entity_poly.pdbx_strand_id
1 'polypeptide(L)'
;MTAQPIHEHEPERVPRNAEGIAAALSGAQRMEFYRELLAARPEQARGVLLRWWGEAMLDTDPEADARADAVLAGTVSTVSVDELVARRRAAGLPVD
;
A
#
# COMPACT_ATOMS: atom_id res chain seq x y z
N MET A 1 -21.73 -27.49 5.82
CA MET A 1 -21.00 -26.77 4.75
C MET A 1 -21.30 -25.29 4.90
N THR A 2 -20.35 -24.49 5.36
CA THR A 2 -20.44 -23.03 5.34
C THR A 2 -19.73 -22.54 4.08
N ALA A 3 -20.48 -21.97 3.15
CA ALA A 3 -19.91 -21.30 1.97
C ALA A 3 -19.11 -20.10 2.45
N GLN A 4 -17.79 -20.08 2.20
CA GLN A 4 -17.02 -18.85 2.39
C GLN A 4 -17.45 -17.85 1.33
N PRO A 5 -17.60 -16.56 1.68
CA PRO A 5 -17.90 -15.52 0.70
C PRO A 5 -16.81 -15.53 -0.37
N ILE A 6 -17.22 -15.59 -1.63
CA ILE A 6 -16.33 -15.33 -2.75
C ILE A 6 -16.08 -13.84 -2.70
N HIS A 7 -14.92 -13.43 -2.17
CA HIS A 7 -14.46 -12.06 -2.32
C HIS A 7 -14.26 -11.80 -3.81
N GLU A 8 -15.17 -11.06 -4.41
CA GLU A 8 -14.95 -10.48 -5.73
C GLU A 8 -13.67 -9.66 -5.64
N HIS A 9 -12.65 -10.06 -6.39
CA HIS A 9 -11.38 -9.35 -6.41
C HIS A 9 -11.61 -8.07 -7.21
N GLU A 10 -11.97 -6.99 -6.53
CA GLU A 10 -11.95 -5.67 -7.15
C GLU A 10 -10.56 -5.45 -7.75
N PRO A 11 -10.47 -4.91 -8.98
CA PRO A 11 -9.18 -4.64 -9.59
C PRO A 11 -8.37 -3.72 -8.67
N GLU A 12 -7.10 -4.05 -8.43
CA GLU A 12 -6.20 -3.18 -7.65
C GLU A 12 -6.25 -1.76 -8.26
N ARG A 13 -6.53 -0.75 -7.42
CA ARG A 13 -6.61 0.66 -7.86
C ARG A 13 -5.37 1.09 -8.63
N VAL A 14 -4.21 0.64 -8.16
CA VAL A 14 -2.93 0.78 -8.84
C VAL A 14 -2.43 -0.62 -9.17
N PRO A 15 -2.28 -0.99 -10.45
CA PRO A 15 -1.66 -2.26 -10.82
C PRO A 15 -0.23 -2.37 -10.28
N ARG A 16 0.12 -3.51 -9.65
CA ARG A 16 1.47 -3.80 -9.11
C ARG A 16 2.54 -4.08 -10.18
N ASN A 17 2.67 -3.20 -11.16
CA ASN A 17 3.74 -3.20 -12.15
C ASN A 17 4.25 -1.77 -12.38
N ALA A 18 5.44 -1.64 -13.01
CA ALA A 18 6.08 -0.34 -13.15
C ALA A 18 5.24 0.68 -13.93
N GLU A 19 4.51 0.24 -14.96
CA GLU A 19 3.65 1.11 -15.76
C GLU A 19 2.44 1.61 -14.98
N GLY A 20 1.75 0.70 -14.26
CA GLY A 20 0.60 1.04 -13.42
C GLY A 20 0.96 1.99 -12.29
N ILE A 21 2.10 1.75 -11.62
CA ILE A 21 2.63 2.64 -10.59
C ILE A 21 2.95 4.00 -11.20
N ALA A 22 3.71 4.05 -12.29
CA ALA A 22 4.08 5.31 -12.94
C ALA A 22 2.84 6.11 -13.38
N ALA A 23 1.81 5.46 -13.91
CA ALA A 23 0.58 6.09 -14.35
C ALA A 23 -0.18 6.77 -13.21
N ALA A 24 -0.14 6.21 -12.00
CA ALA A 24 -0.79 6.74 -10.81
C ALA A 24 -0.06 7.94 -10.17
N LEU A 25 1.24 8.11 -10.46
CA LEU A 25 2.07 9.16 -9.86
C LEU A 25 2.00 10.49 -10.64
N SER A 26 2.17 11.60 -9.91
CA SER A 26 2.40 12.93 -10.51
C SER A 26 3.69 12.95 -11.34
N GLY A 27 3.87 13.96 -12.20
CA GLY A 27 5.05 14.04 -13.07
C GLY A 27 6.39 14.01 -12.31
N ALA A 28 6.49 14.73 -11.19
CA ALA A 28 7.70 14.75 -10.37
C ALA A 28 7.93 13.40 -9.66
N GLN A 29 6.91 12.83 -9.03
CA GLN A 29 6.99 11.52 -8.37
C GLN A 29 7.32 10.41 -9.38
N ARG A 30 6.75 10.47 -10.59
CA ARG A 30 7.02 9.51 -11.66
C ARG A 30 8.49 9.52 -12.09
N MET A 31 9.09 10.71 -12.22
CA MET A 31 10.52 10.81 -12.54
C MET A 31 11.38 10.23 -11.43
N GLU A 32 11.03 10.50 -10.18
CA GLU A 32 11.75 9.98 -9.02
C GLU A 32 11.64 8.45 -8.91
N PHE A 33 10.44 7.91 -9.12
CA PHE A 33 10.20 6.48 -9.19
C PHE A 33 11.10 5.80 -10.22
N TYR A 34 11.15 6.32 -11.46
CA TYR A 34 12.02 5.77 -12.49
C TYR A 34 13.50 5.91 -12.12
N ARG A 35 13.91 7.05 -11.55
CA ARG A 35 15.29 7.28 -11.11
C ARG A 35 15.72 6.21 -10.11
N GLU A 36 14.90 5.96 -9.10
CA GLU A 36 15.18 4.97 -8.07
C GLU A 36 15.14 3.54 -8.60
N LEU A 37 14.13 3.20 -9.41
CA LEU A 37 13.98 1.86 -9.97
C LEU A 37 15.15 1.50 -10.89
N LEU A 38 15.60 2.44 -11.71
CA LEU A 38 16.74 2.24 -12.63
C LEU A 38 18.09 2.26 -11.93
N ALA A 39 18.19 2.91 -10.76
CA ALA A 39 19.41 2.90 -9.94
C ALA A 39 19.53 1.66 -9.04
N ALA A 40 18.44 0.96 -8.79
CA ALA A 40 18.40 -0.19 -7.89
C ALA A 40 19.11 -1.42 -8.48
N ARG A 41 19.81 -2.18 -7.62
CA ARG A 41 20.25 -3.53 -7.99
C ARG A 41 19.04 -4.46 -8.15
N PRO A 42 19.16 -5.56 -8.91
CA PRO A 42 18.05 -6.50 -9.11
C PRO A 42 17.39 -6.97 -7.80
N GLU A 43 18.17 -7.20 -6.75
CA GLU A 43 17.67 -7.66 -5.45
C GLU A 43 16.90 -6.58 -4.69
N GLN A 44 17.10 -5.31 -5.04
CA GLN A 44 16.48 -4.14 -4.41
C GLN A 44 15.24 -3.64 -5.18
N ALA A 45 15.16 -3.96 -6.48
CA ALA A 45 14.10 -3.47 -7.37
C ALA A 45 12.69 -3.82 -6.85
N ARG A 46 12.51 -5.02 -6.27
CA ARG A 46 11.24 -5.41 -5.65
C ARG A 46 10.85 -4.50 -4.50
N GLY A 47 11.79 -4.12 -3.64
CA GLY A 47 11.54 -3.20 -2.52
C GLY A 47 11.13 -1.81 -3.00
N VAL A 48 11.80 -1.30 -4.03
CA VAL A 48 11.44 -0.02 -4.67
C VAL A 48 10.02 -0.07 -5.24
N LEU A 49 9.70 -1.13 -6.00
CA LEU A 49 8.36 -1.31 -6.56
C LEU A 49 7.28 -1.35 -5.48
N LEU A 50 7.48 -2.11 -4.39
CA LEU A 50 6.49 -2.24 -3.32
C LEU A 50 6.29 -0.93 -2.55
N ARG A 51 7.38 -0.18 -2.30
CA ARG A 51 7.29 1.11 -1.62
C ARG A 51 6.49 2.11 -2.46
N TRP A 52 6.88 2.32 -3.72
CA TRP A 52 6.20 3.24 -4.61
C TRP A 52 4.76 2.82 -4.91
N TRP A 53 4.49 1.52 -4.98
CA TRP A 53 3.12 1.02 -5.08
C TRP A 53 2.30 1.36 -3.84
N GLY A 54 2.86 1.20 -2.64
CA GLY A 54 2.19 1.58 -1.39
C GLY A 54 1.86 3.07 -1.33
N GLU A 55 2.82 3.92 -1.73
CA GLU A 55 2.60 5.37 -1.85
C GLU A 55 1.48 5.69 -2.84
N ALA A 56 1.54 5.12 -4.05
CA ALA A 56 0.50 5.34 -5.07
C ALA A 56 -0.89 4.87 -4.62
N MET A 57 -0.98 3.76 -3.87
CA MET A 57 -2.24 3.24 -3.33
C MET A 57 -2.87 4.14 -2.27
N LEU A 58 -2.03 4.85 -1.49
CA LEU A 58 -2.47 5.84 -0.51
C LEU A 58 -2.87 7.15 -1.19
N ASP A 59 -2.06 7.65 -2.13
CA ASP A 59 -2.33 8.89 -2.88
C ASP A 59 -3.60 8.79 -3.73
N THR A 60 -3.96 7.58 -4.17
CA THR A 60 -5.17 7.32 -4.98
C THR A 60 -6.35 6.80 -4.17
N ASP A 61 -6.27 6.73 -2.84
CA ASP A 61 -7.37 6.30 -2.00
C ASP A 61 -8.45 7.40 -1.92
N PRO A 62 -9.66 7.18 -2.51
CA PRO A 62 -10.71 8.19 -2.50
C PRO A 62 -11.24 8.50 -1.09
N GLU A 63 -10.97 7.63 -0.11
CA GLU A 63 -11.39 7.79 1.28
C GLU A 63 -10.27 8.34 2.19
N ALA A 64 -9.10 8.70 1.64
CA ALA A 64 -7.94 9.12 2.44
C ALA A 64 -8.26 10.25 3.42
N ASP A 65 -8.86 11.34 2.92
CA ASP A 65 -9.21 12.51 3.74
C ASP A 65 -10.25 12.16 4.80
N ALA A 66 -11.32 11.46 4.42
CA ALA A 66 -12.36 11.05 5.36
C ALA A 66 -11.82 10.15 6.49
N ARG A 67 -10.87 9.26 6.17
CA ARG A 67 -10.20 8.42 7.17
C ARG A 67 -9.28 9.24 8.07
N ALA A 68 -8.51 10.17 7.51
CA ALA A 68 -7.66 11.07 8.28
C ALA A 68 -8.48 11.91 9.26
N ASP A 69 -9.59 12.49 8.80
CA ASP A 69 -10.52 13.27 9.61
C ASP A 69 -11.12 12.42 10.74
N ALA A 70 -11.54 11.19 10.45
CA ALA A 70 -12.07 10.28 11.46
C ALA A 70 -11.04 9.92 12.54
N VAL A 71 -9.77 9.72 12.14
CA VAL A 71 -8.66 9.49 13.08
C VAL A 71 -8.44 10.72 13.96
N LEU A 72 -8.38 11.91 13.36
CA LEU A 72 -8.15 13.17 14.08
C LEU A 72 -9.31 13.52 15.01
N ALA A 73 -10.55 13.19 14.61
CA ALA A 73 -11.74 13.33 15.44
C ALA A 73 -11.87 12.27 16.55
N GLY A 74 -10.98 11.26 16.55
CA GLY A 74 -11.01 10.17 17.53
C GLY A 74 -12.21 9.24 17.39
N THR A 75 -12.82 9.17 16.20
CA THR A 75 -14.04 8.39 15.95
C THR A 75 -13.76 6.98 15.44
N VAL A 76 -12.50 6.65 15.18
CA VAL A 76 -12.04 5.30 14.82
C VAL A 76 -11.11 4.74 15.89
N SER A 77 -11.27 3.44 16.18
CA SER A 77 -10.35 2.74 17.08
C SER A 77 -8.98 2.62 16.41
N THR A 78 -7.96 3.18 17.05
CA THR A 78 -6.57 3.01 16.65
C THR A 78 -5.88 1.98 17.53
N VAL A 79 -4.78 1.43 17.02
CA VAL A 79 -3.87 0.56 17.78
C VAL A 79 -2.46 1.06 17.60
N SER A 80 -1.59 0.77 18.57
CA SER A 80 -0.16 1.05 18.41
C SER A 80 0.45 0.18 17.29
N VAL A 81 1.55 0.66 16.71
CA VAL A 81 2.30 -0.12 15.70
C VAL A 81 2.80 -1.43 16.30
N ASP A 82 3.27 -1.42 17.55
CA ASP A 82 3.74 -2.62 18.25
C ASP A 82 2.62 -3.66 18.40
N GLU A 83 1.42 -3.22 18.75
CA GLU A 83 0.26 -4.08 18.85
C GLU A 83 -0.14 -4.66 17.50
N LEU A 84 -0.12 -3.84 16.43
CA LEU A 84 -0.38 -4.31 15.07
C LEU A 84 0.62 -5.39 14.64
N VAL A 85 1.91 -5.18 14.90
CA VAL A 85 2.98 -6.14 14.60
C VAL A 85 2.79 -7.43 15.39
N ALA A 86 2.46 -7.33 16.69
CA ALA A 86 2.17 -8.48 17.53
C ALA A 86 0.99 -9.31 16.99
N ARG A 87 -0.10 -8.65 16.57
CA ARG A 87 -1.27 -9.32 15.97
C ARG A 87 -0.91 -10.02 14.66
N ARG A 88 -0.12 -9.39 13.77
CA ARG A 88 0.34 -10.02 12.52
C ARG A 88 1.18 -11.26 12.78
N ARG A 89 2.13 -11.19 13.71
CA ARG A 89 2.95 -12.35 14.12
C ARG A 89 2.09 -13.48 14.68
N ALA A 90 1.14 -13.17 15.56
CA ALA A 90 0.20 -14.16 16.10
C ALA A 90 -0.66 -14.83 15.01
N ALA A 91 -0.97 -14.10 13.94
CA ALA A 91 -1.67 -14.62 12.76
C ALA A 91 -0.76 -15.33 11.74
N GLY A 92 0.54 -15.46 12.00
CA GLY A 92 1.51 -16.06 11.06
C GLY A 92 1.76 -15.23 9.80
N LEU A 93 1.46 -13.93 9.83
CA LEU A 93 1.66 -13.02 8.71
C LEU A 93 3.07 -12.40 8.74
N PRO A 94 3.71 -12.17 7.57
CA PRO A 94 5.04 -11.56 7.51
C PRO A 94 5.01 -10.11 8.01
N VAL A 95 6.09 -9.70 8.68
CA VAL A 95 6.31 -8.37 9.28
C VAL A 95 7.67 -7.76 8.92
N ASP A 96 8.41 -8.41 8.01
CA ASP A 96 9.75 -8.05 7.58
C ASP A 96 9.74 -7.39 6.19
#